data_AF-A0A2K9HEI9-F1
#
_entry.id   AF-A0A2K9HEI9-F1
#
_cell.length_a   1.000
_cell.length_b   1.000
_cell.length_c   1.000
_cell.angle_alpha   90.00
_cell.angle_beta   90.00
_cell.angle_gamma   90.00
#
_symmetry.space_group_name_H-M   'P 1'
#
loop_
_entity.id
_entity.type
_entity.pdbx_description
1 polymer ?
#
loop_
_entity_poly.entity_id
_entity_poly.type
_entity_poly.pdbx_seq_one_letter_code
_entity_poly.pdbx_strand_id
1 'polypeptide(L)'
;MSDIILKGGKDGFSVIFDEKANYDEAFKELKELIMQQNVKSTSENDDIINFTIKTGRRLFTDEQKESIETFFDKYPELELKDIESDVESKVDVQKLLDKNKTTVESGIVRSGQQLKYQGDLIFLGTLHRDAQICATGSIYILGEVDGIVHAGYPDNTNAVIFGNLKNVDQLRIADVIEIVTDDNRINFENGKFAFVDDLHAISIDDLKNYKNRINDLRKRTG
;
A
#
# COMPACT_ATOMS: atom_id res chain seq x y z
N MET A 1 10.81 -0.91 39.00
CA MET A 1 9.52 -0.69 38.30
C MET A 1 9.27 -1.96 37.51
N SER A 2 8.02 -2.39 37.37
CA SER A 2 7.71 -3.50 36.47
C SER A 2 7.91 -3.02 35.04
N ASP A 3 8.69 -3.74 34.25
CA ASP A 3 8.98 -3.39 32.87
C ASP A 3 7.82 -3.75 31.95
N ILE A 4 6.90 -4.60 32.44
CA ILE A 4 5.68 -5.02 31.76
C ILE A 4 4.46 -4.97 32.70
N ILE A 5 3.30 -4.66 32.14
CA ILE A 5 2.00 -4.76 32.82
C ILE A 5 1.06 -5.65 32.01
N LEU A 6 0.56 -6.72 32.64
CA LEU A 6 -0.48 -7.58 32.07
C LEU A 6 -1.87 -7.09 32.50
N LYS A 7 -2.77 -6.87 31.54
CA LYS A 7 -4.17 -6.51 31.78
C LYS A 7 -5.11 -7.51 31.10
N GLY A 8 -6.06 -8.07 31.86
CA GLY A 8 -7.13 -8.90 31.29
C GLY A 8 -8.21 -8.03 30.66
N GLY A 9 -8.74 -8.46 29.52
CA GLY A 9 -9.83 -7.84 28.77
C GLY A 9 -10.87 -8.86 28.32
N LYS A 10 -11.88 -8.41 27.55
CA LYS A 10 -12.92 -9.29 27.01
C LYS A 10 -12.39 -10.22 25.90
N ASP A 11 -11.39 -9.76 25.15
CA ASP A 11 -10.86 -10.46 23.96
C ASP A 11 -9.52 -11.18 24.21
N GLY A 12 -9.12 -11.31 25.48
CA GLY A 12 -7.85 -11.89 25.90
C GLY A 12 -7.05 -10.99 26.84
N PHE A 13 -5.74 -11.18 26.88
CA PHE A 13 -4.81 -10.38 27.67
C PHE A 13 -4.07 -9.34 26.82
N SER A 14 -3.89 -8.14 27.38
CA SER A 14 -3.01 -7.12 26.84
C SER A 14 -1.73 -7.03 27.67
N VAL A 15 -0.59 -7.24 27.03
CA VAL A 15 0.74 -7.10 27.61
C VAL A 15 1.28 -5.73 27.23
N ILE A 16 1.48 -4.85 28.21
CA ILE A 16 1.94 -3.47 27.98
C ILE A 16 3.41 -3.40 28.38
N PHE A 17 4.29 -3.16 27.43
CA PHE A 17 5.71 -2.91 27.67
C PHE A 17 5.92 -1.44 28.06
N ASP A 18 6.75 -1.18 29.06
CA ASP A 18 7.22 0.18 29.34
C ASP A 18 8.13 0.67 28.19
N GLU A 19 7.87 1.88 27.72
CA GLU A 19 8.62 2.52 26.63
C GLU A 19 10.12 2.64 26.91
N LYS A 20 10.51 2.72 28.19
CA LYS A 20 11.90 2.93 28.64
C LYS A 20 12.58 1.66 29.14
N ALA A 21 11.86 0.56 29.29
CA ALA A 21 12.41 -0.68 29.79
C ALA A 21 13.44 -1.29 28.83
N ASN A 22 14.43 -2.00 29.36
CA ASN A 22 15.30 -2.82 28.53
C ASN A 22 14.48 -3.96 27.89
N TYR A 23 14.71 -4.25 26.60
CA TYR A 23 13.98 -5.33 25.91
C TYR A 23 14.19 -6.69 26.57
N ASP A 24 15.43 -7.05 26.89
CA ASP A 24 15.77 -8.39 27.38
C ASP A 24 15.19 -8.64 28.76
N GLU A 25 15.21 -7.61 29.62
CA GLU A 25 14.62 -7.66 30.96
C GLU A 25 13.09 -7.75 30.88
N ALA A 26 12.46 -6.89 30.08
CA ALA A 26 11.03 -6.94 29.84
C ALA A 26 10.62 -8.29 29.22
N PHE A 27 11.33 -8.78 28.20
CA PHE A 27 11.00 -10.05 27.56
C PHE A 27 11.18 -11.25 28.51
N LYS A 28 12.15 -11.19 29.42
CA LYS A 28 12.27 -12.17 30.50
C LYS A 28 11.06 -12.11 31.44
N GLU A 29 10.64 -10.91 31.85
CA GLU A 29 9.44 -10.71 32.67
C GLU A 29 8.18 -11.22 31.96
N LEU A 30 8.06 -11.01 30.64
CA LEU A 30 6.96 -11.56 29.82
C LEU A 30 6.91 -13.08 29.90
N LYS A 31 8.05 -13.75 29.70
CA LYS A 31 8.16 -15.21 29.77
C LYS A 31 7.75 -15.72 31.15
N GLU A 32 8.22 -15.06 32.20
CA GLU A 32 7.87 -15.42 33.59
C GLU A 32 6.37 -15.22 33.86
N LEU A 33 5.77 -14.11 33.40
CA LEU A 33 4.34 -13.83 33.55
C LEU A 33 3.47 -14.87 32.84
N ILE A 34 3.83 -15.25 31.62
CA ILE A 34 3.11 -16.25 30.82
C ILE A 34 3.24 -17.64 31.45
N MET A 35 4.44 -18.03 31.88
CA MET A 35 4.65 -19.30 32.59
C MET A 35 3.87 -19.36 33.91
N GLN A 36 3.75 -18.26 34.65
CA GLN A 36 2.97 -18.21 35.89
C GLN A 36 1.46 -18.26 35.66
N GLN A 37 0.96 -17.72 34.54
CA GLN A 37 -0.45 -17.78 34.14
C GLN A 37 -0.85 -19.18 33.67
N ASN A 38 0.02 -19.87 32.91
CA ASN A 38 -0.22 -21.24 32.45
C ASN A 38 -0.35 -22.26 33.60
N VAL A 39 0.10 -21.94 34.82
CA VAL A 39 -0.05 -22.80 36.00
C VAL A 39 -1.46 -22.67 36.64
N LYS A 40 -2.31 -21.73 36.21
CA LYS A 40 -3.61 -21.42 36.83
C LYS A 40 -4.85 -21.51 35.93
N SER A 41 -4.76 -22.05 34.72
CA SER A 41 -5.95 -22.34 33.90
C SER A 41 -6.58 -23.68 34.31
N THR A 42 -7.19 -23.67 35.50
CA THR A 42 -8.31 -24.54 35.85
C THR A 42 -9.58 -23.98 35.20
N SER A 43 -9.92 -24.43 33.99
CA SER A 43 -11.29 -24.44 33.45
C SER A 43 -11.34 -25.32 32.20
N GLU A 44 -12.36 -26.17 32.12
CA GLU A 44 -12.50 -27.32 31.22
C GLU A 44 -12.87 -26.99 29.75
N ASN A 45 -12.34 -25.93 29.15
CA ASN A 45 -12.61 -25.62 27.73
C ASN A 45 -11.32 -25.37 26.94
N ASP A 46 -11.28 -25.88 25.70
CA ASP A 46 -10.29 -25.67 24.62
C ASP A 46 -10.20 -24.19 24.16
N ASP A 47 -10.31 -23.22 25.07
CA ASP A 47 -10.31 -21.80 24.73
C ASP A 47 -8.86 -21.30 24.64
N ILE A 48 -8.39 -21.10 23.39
CA ILE A 48 -7.11 -20.46 23.08
C ILE A 48 -7.06 -19.07 23.73
N ILE A 49 -6.01 -18.81 24.51
CA ILE A 49 -5.84 -17.54 25.19
C ILE A 49 -5.15 -16.56 24.25
N ASN A 50 -5.87 -15.50 23.90
CA ASN A 50 -5.38 -14.46 23.02
C ASN A 50 -4.53 -13.43 23.76
N PHE A 51 -3.40 -13.03 23.17
CA PHE A 51 -2.52 -11.99 23.66
C PHE A 51 -2.32 -10.90 22.61
N THR A 52 -2.35 -9.65 23.06
CA THR A 52 -1.93 -8.48 22.26
C THR A 52 -0.83 -7.76 23.02
N ILE A 53 0.29 -7.50 22.34
CA ILE A 53 1.41 -6.77 22.93
C ILE A 53 1.28 -5.30 22.53
N LYS A 54 1.38 -4.40 23.51
CA LYS A 54 1.35 -2.96 23.31
C LYS A 54 2.68 -2.37 23.75
N THR A 55 3.32 -1.66 22.85
CA THR A 55 4.69 -1.13 23.04
C THR A 55 4.72 0.39 23.25
N GLY A 56 3.57 1.07 23.16
CA GLY A 56 3.49 2.53 23.26
C GLY A 56 4.31 3.20 22.17
N ARG A 57 5.11 4.22 22.52
CA ARG A 57 5.96 4.97 21.57
C ARG A 57 7.32 4.31 21.30
N ARG A 58 7.38 2.98 21.36
CA ARG A 58 8.58 2.19 21.10
C ARG A 58 8.33 1.25 19.94
N LEU A 59 9.24 1.22 18.98
CA LEU A 59 9.27 0.20 17.94
C LEU A 59 10.15 -0.96 18.38
N PHE A 60 9.67 -2.17 18.16
CA PHE A 60 10.51 -3.36 18.17
C PHE A 60 11.18 -3.54 16.81
N THR A 61 12.42 -3.99 16.85
CA THR A 61 13.14 -4.49 15.68
C THR A 61 12.53 -5.80 15.20
N ASP A 62 12.80 -6.18 13.95
CA ASP A 62 12.29 -7.44 13.38
C ASP A 62 12.75 -8.65 14.20
N GLU A 63 14.01 -8.67 14.65
CA GLU A 63 14.56 -9.73 15.52
C GLU A 63 13.80 -9.85 16.85
N GLN A 64 13.37 -8.72 17.41
CA GLN A 64 12.61 -8.68 18.67
C GLN A 64 11.18 -9.16 18.49
N LYS A 65 10.54 -8.85 17.35
CA LYS A 65 9.21 -9.37 17.01
C LYS A 65 9.26 -10.88 16.79
N GLU A 66 10.21 -11.34 15.97
CA GLU A 66 10.42 -12.77 15.68
C GLU A 66 10.71 -13.57 16.96
N SER A 67 11.51 -13.02 17.88
CA SER A 67 11.79 -13.67 19.18
C SER A 67 10.53 -13.87 20.02
N ILE A 68 9.60 -12.91 19.99
CA ILE A 68 8.32 -12.97 20.69
C ILE A 68 7.41 -13.99 20.00
N GLU A 69 7.24 -13.90 18.69
CA GLU A 69 6.43 -14.84 17.90
C GLU A 69 6.89 -16.30 18.12
N THR A 70 8.19 -16.54 18.01
CA THR A 70 8.82 -17.85 18.29
C THR A 70 8.60 -18.33 19.72
N PHE A 71 8.40 -17.42 20.67
CA PHE A 71 8.08 -17.80 22.05
C PHE A 71 6.62 -18.25 22.17
N PHE A 72 5.67 -17.55 21.53
CA PHE A 72 4.25 -17.93 21.54
C PHE A 72 4.00 -19.24 20.78
N ASP A 73 4.70 -19.48 19.67
CA ASP A 73 4.60 -20.73 18.89
C ASP A 73 4.92 -22.00 19.69
N LYS A 74 5.62 -21.88 20.83
CA LYS A 74 5.95 -23.01 21.72
C LYS A 74 4.78 -23.46 22.59
N TYR A 75 3.71 -22.67 22.67
CA TYR A 75 2.56 -22.91 23.54
C TYR A 75 1.27 -22.88 22.71
N PRO A 76 0.77 -24.05 22.25
CA PRO A 76 -0.43 -24.13 21.42
C PRO A 76 -1.69 -23.53 22.07
N GLU A 77 -1.72 -23.45 23.41
CA GLU A 77 -2.79 -22.84 24.18
C GLU A 77 -2.78 -21.30 24.18
N LEU A 78 -1.74 -20.65 23.63
CA LEU A 78 -1.58 -19.20 23.57
C LEU A 78 -1.49 -18.72 22.11
N GLU A 79 -2.23 -17.68 21.78
CA GLU A 79 -2.20 -17.05 20.46
C GLU A 79 -1.78 -15.58 20.58
N LEU A 80 -0.72 -15.19 19.88
CA LEU A 80 -0.35 -13.79 19.73
C LEU A 80 -1.13 -13.20 18.55
N LYS A 81 -2.09 -12.31 18.85
CA LYS A 81 -2.91 -11.66 17.83
C LYS A 81 -2.17 -10.55 17.09
N ASP A 82 -1.48 -9.69 17.85
CA ASP A 82 -0.80 -8.52 17.27
C ASP A 82 0.25 -7.94 18.23
N ILE A 83 1.18 -7.17 17.66
CA ILE A 83 2.14 -6.31 18.37
C ILE A 83 1.88 -4.86 17.93
N GLU A 84 1.11 -4.15 18.73
CA GLU A 84 0.72 -2.76 18.48
C GLU A 84 1.78 -1.77 18.99
N SER A 85 2.04 -0.74 18.18
CA SER A 85 2.86 0.41 18.52
C SER A 85 2.16 1.71 18.12
N ASP A 86 2.40 2.77 18.89
CA ASP A 86 1.88 4.12 18.59
C ASP A 86 2.73 4.87 17.55
N VAL A 87 3.83 4.25 17.11
CA VAL A 87 4.82 4.82 16.20
C VAL A 87 5.12 3.84 15.06
N GLU A 88 5.58 4.38 13.95
CA GLU A 88 6.00 3.60 12.79
C GLU A 88 7.40 3.99 12.30
N SER A 89 8.06 3.07 11.61
CA SER A 89 9.37 3.30 11.02
C SER A 89 9.31 4.48 10.04
N LYS A 90 10.25 5.43 10.16
CA LYS A 90 10.33 6.59 9.25
C LYS A 90 10.42 6.16 7.79
N VAL A 91 11.10 5.05 7.52
CA VAL A 91 11.27 4.51 6.17
C VAL A 91 9.93 4.04 5.64
N ASP A 92 9.14 3.34 6.44
CA ASP A 92 7.86 2.78 6.00
C ASP A 92 6.78 3.85 5.90
N VAL A 93 6.78 4.82 6.83
CA VAL A 93 5.97 6.04 6.70
C VAL A 93 6.33 6.80 5.43
N GLN A 94 7.61 6.97 5.10
CA GLN A 94 8.01 7.65 3.87
C GLN A 94 7.54 6.89 2.62
N LYS A 95 7.67 5.55 2.57
CA LYS A 95 7.14 4.73 1.48
C LYS A 95 5.62 4.89 1.33
N LEU A 96 4.88 4.91 2.44
CA LEU A 96 3.43 5.12 2.44
C LEU A 96 3.08 6.53 1.92
N LEU A 97 3.82 7.54 2.34
CA LEU A 97 3.65 8.91 1.86
C LEU A 97 3.94 8.99 0.36
N ASP A 98 5.04 8.43 -0.11
CA ASP A 98 5.44 8.44 -1.51
C ASP A 98 4.43 7.69 -2.40
N LYS A 99 3.92 6.55 -1.93
CA LYS A 99 2.87 5.77 -2.63
C LYS A 99 1.55 6.54 -2.75
N ASN A 100 1.18 7.32 -1.73
CA ASN A 100 -0.06 8.08 -1.69
C ASN A 100 0.10 9.54 -2.13
N LYS A 101 1.30 9.93 -2.58
CA LYS A 101 1.58 11.29 -3.02
C LYS A 101 0.92 11.54 -4.37
N THR A 102 0.35 12.73 -4.53
CA THR A 102 0.01 13.26 -5.86
C THR A 102 1.01 14.34 -6.21
N THR A 103 1.75 14.14 -7.30
CA THR A 103 2.72 15.12 -7.81
C THR A 103 2.06 15.95 -8.91
N VAL A 104 2.26 17.26 -8.88
CA VAL A 104 1.85 18.16 -9.96
C VAL A 104 3.10 18.55 -10.74
N GLU A 105 3.17 18.17 -12.01
CA GLU A 105 4.27 18.51 -12.90
C GLU A 105 3.79 19.50 -13.96
N SER A 106 4.60 20.53 -14.23
CA SER A 106 4.30 21.56 -15.24
C SER A 106 5.53 21.83 -16.10
N GLY A 107 5.31 22.14 -17.38
CA GLY A 107 6.40 22.47 -18.30
C GLY A 107 6.48 21.51 -19.49
N ILE A 108 7.64 21.48 -20.14
CA ILE A 108 7.84 20.77 -21.41
C ILE A 108 8.76 19.57 -21.17
N VAL A 109 8.26 18.39 -21.50
CA VAL A 109 9.03 17.15 -21.55
C VAL A 109 9.38 16.88 -23.01
N ARG A 110 10.67 16.94 -23.32
CA ARG A 110 11.20 16.89 -24.69
C ARG A 110 11.51 15.47 -25.13
N SER A 111 11.52 15.25 -26.44
CA SER A 111 11.84 13.96 -27.07
C SER A 111 13.11 13.33 -26.48
N GLY A 112 13.03 12.04 -26.17
CA GLY A 112 14.10 11.28 -25.51
C GLY A 112 14.18 11.44 -23.99
N GLN A 113 13.40 12.32 -23.38
CA GLN A 113 13.31 12.42 -21.92
C GLN A 113 12.32 11.41 -21.35
N GLN A 114 12.69 10.82 -20.21
CA GLN A 114 11.81 9.99 -19.41
C GLN A 114 11.74 10.54 -17.98
N LEU A 115 10.55 10.91 -17.53
CA LEU A 115 10.29 11.36 -16.16
C LEU A 115 9.50 10.29 -15.40
N LYS A 116 9.91 10.03 -14.15
CA LYS A 116 9.33 8.99 -13.28
C LYS A 116 8.84 9.60 -11.97
N TYR A 117 7.64 9.22 -11.56
CA TYR A 117 6.95 9.74 -10.38
C TYR A 117 6.46 8.61 -9.48
N GLN A 118 6.50 8.84 -8.18
CA GLN A 118 5.87 7.95 -7.18
C GLN A 118 4.48 8.47 -6.85
N GLY A 119 3.52 7.55 -6.76
CA GLY A 119 2.11 7.85 -6.55
C GLY A 119 1.45 8.37 -7.82
N ASP A 120 0.42 9.21 -7.65
CA ASP A 120 -0.33 9.79 -8.74
C ASP A 120 0.38 11.01 -9.36
N LEU A 121 0.12 11.29 -10.64
CA LEU A 121 0.66 12.43 -11.36
C LEU A 121 -0.46 13.27 -11.98
N ILE A 122 -0.43 14.57 -11.75
CA ILE A 122 -1.19 15.56 -12.52
C ILE A 122 -0.22 16.29 -13.43
N PHE A 123 -0.41 16.16 -14.74
CA PHE A 123 0.46 16.75 -15.76
C PHE A 123 -0.19 17.99 -16.40
N LEU A 124 0.38 19.15 -16.12
CA LEU A 124 -0.01 20.49 -16.60
C LEU A 124 0.99 21.01 -17.64
N GLY A 125 1.37 20.18 -18.61
CA GLY A 125 2.50 20.46 -19.48
C GLY A 125 2.33 20.01 -20.92
N THR A 126 3.43 20.07 -21.67
CA THR A 126 3.53 19.56 -23.04
C THR A 126 4.48 18.37 -23.04
N LEU A 127 4.00 17.20 -23.45
CA LEU A 127 4.81 16.00 -23.67
C LEU A 127 5.00 15.82 -25.18
N HIS A 128 6.23 15.97 -25.66
CA HIS A 128 6.54 15.76 -27.07
C HIS A 128 6.62 14.27 -27.44
N ARG A 129 6.59 13.98 -28.74
CA ARG A 129 6.86 12.63 -29.28
C ARG A 129 8.19 12.09 -28.78
N ASP A 130 8.28 10.76 -28.64
CA ASP A 130 9.44 10.03 -28.08
C ASP A 130 9.82 10.41 -26.65
N ALA A 131 9.03 11.25 -25.97
CA ALA A 131 9.18 11.52 -24.56
C ALA A 131 8.22 10.64 -23.76
N GLN A 132 8.56 10.39 -22.49
CA GLN A 132 7.78 9.52 -21.62
C GLN A 132 7.57 10.13 -20.24
N ILE A 133 6.34 10.06 -19.74
CA ILE A 133 6.01 10.22 -18.33
C ILE A 133 5.55 8.89 -17.74
N CYS A 134 6.01 8.58 -16.54
CA CYS A 134 5.74 7.33 -15.86
C CYS A 134 5.40 7.57 -14.39
N ALA A 135 4.33 6.95 -13.89
CA ALA A 135 3.90 7.07 -12.50
C ALA A 135 3.53 5.69 -11.92
N THR A 136 3.76 5.48 -10.62
CA THR A 136 3.35 4.22 -9.95
C THR A 136 1.86 4.19 -9.62
N GLY A 137 1.21 5.36 -9.58
CA GLY A 137 -0.23 5.54 -9.50
C GLY A 137 -0.87 5.94 -10.84
N SER A 138 -1.99 6.63 -10.76
CA SER A 138 -2.77 7.14 -11.89
C SER A 138 -2.17 8.42 -12.48
N ILE A 139 -2.45 8.70 -13.75
CA ILE A 139 -1.98 9.91 -14.43
C ILE A 139 -3.19 10.73 -14.92
N TYR A 140 -3.19 12.02 -14.60
CA TYR A 140 -4.22 12.99 -15.00
C TYR A 140 -3.58 14.02 -15.95
N ILE A 141 -3.98 14.00 -17.21
CA ILE A 141 -3.43 14.83 -18.29
C ILE A 141 -4.34 16.04 -18.49
N LEU A 142 -3.88 17.21 -18.07
CA LEU A 142 -4.57 18.48 -18.31
C LEU A 142 -3.80 19.37 -19.30
N GLY A 143 -2.79 18.80 -19.97
CA GLY A 143 -1.96 19.46 -20.97
C GLY A 143 -2.04 18.83 -22.36
N GLU A 144 -1.00 19.04 -23.15
CA GLU A 144 -0.86 18.48 -24.50
C GLU A 144 0.12 17.32 -24.48
N VAL A 145 -0.29 16.17 -25.03
CA VAL A 145 0.51 14.95 -24.99
C VAL A 145 0.56 14.30 -26.35
N ASP A 146 1.77 14.28 -26.92
CA ASP A 146 2.12 13.56 -28.15
C ASP A 146 3.04 12.36 -27.86
N GLY A 147 3.41 12.10 -26.60
CA GLY A 147 4.39 11.06 -26.24
C GLY A 147 3.78 9.81 -25.61
N ILE A 148 4.59 9.14 -24.76
CA ILE A 148 4.23 7.91 -24.06
C ILE A 148 3.78 8.23 -22.63
N VAL A 149 2.62 7.73 -22.22
CA VAL A 149 2.11 7.87 -20.86
C VAL A 149 2.01 6.50 -20.20
N HIS A 150 2.70 6.30 -19.08
CA HIS A 150 2.75 5.02 -18.37
C HIS A 150 2.27 5.16 -16.92
N ALA A 151 1.01 4.82 -16.66
CA ALA A 151 0.45 4.77 -15.32
C ALA A 151 0.60 3.37 -14.69
N GLY A 152 0.48 3.31 -13.37
CA GLY A 152 0.47 2.04 -12.64
C GLY A 152 1.78 1.27 -12.73
N TYR A 153 2.91 1.93 -12.97
CA TYR A 153 4.19 1.25 -13.07
C TYR A 153 4.60 0.63 -11.70
N PRO A 154 5.23 -0.56 -11.68
CA PRO A 154 5.35 -1.49 -12.81
C PRO A 154 4.12 -2.38 -13.01
N ASP A 155 3.27 -2.57 -11.99
CA ASP A 155 2.33 -3.69 -11.88
C ASP A 155 0.94 -3.32 -11.33
N ASN A 156 0.64 -2.03 -11.17
CA ASN A 156 -0.65 -1.56 -10.66
C ASN A 156 -1.69 -1.42 -11.78
N THR A 157 -2.38 -2.52 -12.08
CA THR A 157 -3.46 -2.59 -13.10
C THR A 157 -4.71 -1.79 -12.73
N ASN A 158 -4.85 -1.38 -11.46
CA ASN A 158 -5.94 -0.52 -10.99
C ASN A 158 -5.72 0.97 -11.28
N ALA A 159 -4.55 1.34 -11.80
CA ALA A 159 -4.28 2.72 -12.20
C ALA A 159 -5.07 3.12 -13.45
N VAL A 160 -5.29 4.41 -13.61
CA VAL A 160 -5.98 4.99 -14.75
C VAL A 160 -5.20 6.12 -15.38
N ILE A 161 -5.46 6.38 -16.66
CA ILE A 161 -5.00 7.58 -17.34
C ILE A 161 -6.21 8.38 -17.77
N PHE A 162 -6.39 9.59 -17.24
CA PHE A 162 -7.53 10.45 -17.55
C PHE A 162 -7.10 11.77 -18.19
N GLY A 163 -7.89 12.29 -19.13
CA GLY A 163 -7.79 13.67 -19.58
C GLY A 163 -7.67 13.79 -21.09
N ASN A 164 -6.68 14.55 -21.57
CA ASN A 164 -6.48 14.75 -23.01
C ASN A 164 -5.71 13.59 -23.65
N LEU A 165 -6.43 12.60 -24.17
CA LEU A 165 -5.84 11.41 -24.81
C LEU A 165 -5.66 11.55 -26.34
N LYS A 166 -6.13 12.66 -26.92
CA LYS A 166 -6.33 12.80 -28.37
C LYS A 166 -5.09 12.55 -29.24
N ASN A 167 -3.93 13.03 -28.78
CA ASN A 167 -2.69 12.98 -29.55
C ASN A 167 -1.67 12.02 -28.98
N VAL A 168 -1.99 11.29 -27.91
CA VAL A 168 -1.07 10.36 -27.25
C VAL A 168 -0.58 9.34 -28.28
N ASP A 169 0.73 9.08 -28.32
CA ASP A 169 1.32 8.06 -29.20
C ASP A 169 1.14 6.66 -28.60
N GLN A 170 1.28 6.53 -27.28
CA GLN A 170 1.19 5.26 -26.58
C GLN A 170 0.71 5.41 -25.14
N LEU A 171 -0.24 4.57 -24.73
CA LEU A 171 -0.65 4.41 -23.33
C LEU A 171 -0.10 3.10 -22.77
N ARG A 172 0.28 3.13 -21.50
CA ARG A 172 0.65 1.94 -20.74
C ARG A 172 0.02 2.00 -19.36
N ILE A 173 -0.55 0.90 -18.91
CA ILE A 173 -1.08 0.74 -17.55
C ILE A 173 -0.54 -0.58 -17.02
N ALA A 174 0.28 -0.52 -15.96
CA ALA A 174 1.05 -1.67 -15.49
C ALA A 174 1.91 -2.28 -16.63
N ASP A 175 1.71 -3.56 -16.92
CA ASP A 175 2.34 -4.32 -17.99
C ASP A 175 1.62 -4.20 -19.35
N VAL A 176 0.39 -3.66 -19.37
CA VAL A 176 -0.44 -3.57 -20.57
C VAL A 176 -0.07 -2.34 -21.40
N ILE A 177 -0.01 -2.52 -22.71
CA ILE A 177 0.41 -1.50 -23.67
C ILE A 177 -0.65 -1.35 -24.76
N GLU A 178 -0.99 -0.11 -25.08
CA GLU A 178 -1.83 0.25 -26.22
C GLU A 178 -1.11 1.29 -27.08
N ILE A 179 -0.95 0.99 -28.37
CA ILE A 179 -0.30 1.88 -29.34
C ILE A 179 -1.39 2.60 -30.12
N VAL A 180 -1.36 3.93 -30.13
CA VAL A 180 -2.35 4.72 -30.83
C VAL A 180 -1.96 4.83 -32.30
N THR A 181 -2.75 4.19 -33.16
CA THR A 181 -2.61 4.17 -34.61
C THR A 181 -3.76 4.94 -35.25
N ASP A 182 -3.68 5.20 -36.56
CA ASP A 182 -4.75 5.92 -37.26
C ASP A 182 -6.09 5.16 -37.20
N ASP A 183 -6.07 3.83 -37.11
CA ASP A 183 -7.27 2.98 -37.06
C ASP A 183 -8.02 3.10 -35.73
N ASN A 184 -7.31 3.22 -34.61
CA ASN A 184 -7.92 3.27 -33.26
C ASN A 184 -7.99 4.69 -32.67
N ARG A 185 -7.39 5.70 -33.32
CA ARG A 185 -7.31 7.09 -32.82
C ARG A 185 -8.67 7.69 -32.46
N ILE A 186 -9.73 7.30 -33.17
CA ILE A 186 -11.10 7.78 -32.91
C ILE A 186 -11.60 7.46 -31.49
N ASN A 187 -11.03 6.45 -30.83
CA ASN A 187 -11.41 6.08 -29.46
C ASN A 187 -10.78 7.03 -28.43
N PHE A 188 -9.63 7.64 -28.76
CA PHE A 188 -8.85 8.50 -27.87
C PHE A 188 -9.25 9.96 -28.07
N GLU A 189 -10.03 10.48 -27.13
CA GLU A 189 -10.52 11.84 -27.16
C GLU A 189 -10.22 12.54 -25.84
N ASN A 190 -10.40 13.85 -25.82
CA ASN A 190 -10.30 14.61 -24.58
C ASN A 190 -11.49 14.30 -23.65
N GLY A 191 -11.24 14.23 -22.34
CA GLY A 191 -12.25 14.02 -21.32
C GLY A 191 -12.65 12.56 -21.12
N LYS A 192 -11.91 11.62 -21.71
CA LYS A 192 -12.06 10.17 -21.46
C LYS A 192 -10.99 9.67 -20.50
N PHE A 193 -11.18 8.46 -19.99
CA PHE A 193 -10.16 7.75 -19.24
C PHE A 193 -9.87 6.37 -19.83
N ALA A 194 -8.62 5.97 -19.69
CA ALA A 194 -8.11 4.65 -20.00
C ALA A 194 -7.93 3.83 -18.72
N PHE A 195 -8.27 2.55 -18.78
CA PHE A 195 -8.17 1.58 -17.69
C PHE A 195 -7.92 0.18 -18.27
N VAL A 196 -7.42 -0.75 -17.44
CA VAL A 196 -7.29 -2.17 -17.82
C VAL A 196 -8.62 -2.88 -17.56
N ASP A 197 -9.18 -3.56 -18.56
CA ASP A 197 -10.46 -4.27 -18.45
C ASP A 197 -10.32 -5.77 -18.07
N ASP A 198 -11.43 -6.50 -18.10
CA ASP A 198 -11.47 -7.95 -17.80
C ASP A 198 -10.64 -8.81 -18.75
N LEU A 199 -10.37 -8.33 -19.96
CA LEU A 199 -9.62 -9.03 -20.98
C LEU A 199 -8.12 -8.68 -20.92
N HIS A 200 -7.70 -7.98 -19.85
CA HIS A 200 -6.33 -7.49 -19.67
C HIS A 200 -5.88 -6.58 -20.83
N ALA A 201 -6.82 -5.81 -21.38
CA ALA A 201 -6.58 -4.83 -22.44
C ALA A 201 -6.89 -3.41 -21.96
N ILE A 202 -6.31 -2.40 -22.61
CA ILE A 202 -6.65 -1.01 -22.31
C ILE A 202 -7.96 -0.65 -23.01
N SER A 203 -8.96 -0.34 -22.20
CA SER A 203 -10.26 0.15 -22.64
C SER A 203 -10.42 1.64 -22.33
N ILE A 204 -11.19 2.34 -23.17
CA ILE A 204 -11.49 3.78 -23.02
C ILE A 204 -12.97 3.98 -22.72
N ASP A 205 -13.30 4.81 -21.73
CA ASP A 205 -14.70 5.12 -21.38
C ASP A 205 -14.85 6.61 -20.98
N ASP A 206 -16.11 7.07 -20.93
CA ASP A 206 -16.48 8.43 -20.53
C ASP A 206 -16.39 8.60 -19.01
N LEU A 207 -15.97 9.79 -18.57
CA LEU A 207 -15.84 10.13 -17.15
C LEU A 207 -17.13 9.86 -16.34
N LYS A 208 -18.32 9.97 -16.93
CA LYS A 208 -19.60 9.63 -16.27
C LYS A 208 -19.64 8.20 -15.74
N ASN A 209 -18.94 7.29 -16.41
CA ASN A 209 -18.89 5.87 -16.05
C ASN A 209 -17.76 5.53 -15.07
N TYR A 210 -16.86 6.48 -14.79
CA TYR A 210 -15.64 6.27 -14.00
C TYR A 210 -15.89 5.58 -12.66
N LYS A 211 -16.84 6.09 -11.87
CA LYS A 211 -17.14 5.54 -10.54
C LYS A 211 -17.53 4.05 -10.60
N ASN A 212 -18.35 3.68 -11.59
CA ASN A 212 -18.82 2.31 -11.74
C ASN A 212 -17.66 1.39 -12.15
N ARG A 213 -16.89 1.79 -13.17
CA ARG A 213 -15.74 1.03 -13.66
C ARG A 213 -14.68 0.80 -12.59
N ILE A 214 -14.28 1.84 -11.86
CA ILE A 214 -13.27 1.71 -10.80
C ILE A 214 -13.73 0.83 -9.65
N ASN A 215 -15.01 0.88 -9.28
CA ASN A 215 -15.54 0.00 -8.25
C ASN A 215 -15.50 -1.47 -8.68
N ASP A 216 -15.78 -1.75 -9.94
CA ASP A 216 -15.73 -3.11 -10.48
C ASP A 216 -14.29 -3.63 -10.57
N LEU A 217 -13.32 -2.78 -10.91
CA LEU A 217 -11.89 -3.12 -10.91
C LEU A 217 -11.39 -3.46 -9.49
N ARG A 218 -11.70 -2.61 -8.51
CA ARG A 218 -11.25 -2.79 -7.13
C ARG A 218 -11.80 -4.05 -6.47
N LYS A 219 -12.99 -4.51 -6.86
CA LYS A 219 -13.57 -5.79 -6.40
C LYS A 219 -12.84 -7.02 -6.94
N ARG A 220 -12.02 -6.88 -8.00
CA ARG A 220 -11.28 -8.01 -8.59
C ARG A 220 -9.94 -8.25 -7.90
N THR A 221 -9.35 -7.18 -7.35
CA THR A 221 -8.02 -7.20 -6.75
C THR A 221 -8.01 -7.32 -5.22
N GLY A 222 -9.18 -7.34 -4.57
CA GLY A 222 -9.32 -7.54 -3.13
C GLY A 222 -10.05 -8.84 -2.84
#